data_AF-A0A8D8NLN6-F1
#
_entry.id   AF-A0A8D8NLN6-F1
#
_cell.length_a   1.000
_cell.length_b   1.000
_cell.length_c   1.000
_cell.angle_alpha   90.00
_cell.angle_beta   90.00
_cell.angle_gamma   90.00
#
_symmetry.space_group_name_H-M   'P 1'
#
loop_
_entity.id
_entity.type
_entity.pdbx_description
1 polymer ?
#
loop_
_entity_poly.entity_id
_entity_poly.type
_entity_poly.pdbx_seq_one_letter_code
_entity_poly.pdbx_strand_id
1 'polypeptide(L)'
;MSSKESCPVVNIPCNLGKRHGITAAWFTEDKISVTAYSNKLLQSVNNRPPVNAPVKVTHLAPTFILDEPILRSLVSECSNVFLNLQVVKSSSPAASIDYLKISRTYRSAIRACLEKLEDLITNTKPRDLEQYQNYVTIFYSVEYIWHLVEILIVDSNSATAVVPNLLEWVQYHFPTANRMATELLQQGRDMDSNEEYWGVVKGLIIQGQIQVARALLRLHTKSEMVCFEVAEQILQTMPIYSAYGGLSVPKFKSQWQYWSANARSKIDAGILAAEPDLEEIVKLVVGDRQTWTEQCRYATSWFEYFPG
;
A
#
# COMPACT_ATOMS: atom_id res chain seq x y z
N MET A 1 -23.24 -6.13 9.54
CA MET A 1 -23.28 -7.17 10.58
C MET A 1 -21.89 -7.26 11.17
N SER A 2 -21.69 -6.75 12.39
CA SER A 2 -20.39 -6.73 13.05
C SER A 2 -20.02 -8.16 13.41
N SER A 3 -18.97 -8.67 12.76
CA SER A 3 -18.29 -9.90 13.17
C SER A 3 -17.84 -9.70 14.61
N LYS A 4 -18.39 -10.51 15.52
CA LYS A 4 -17.85 -10.62 16.88
C LYS A 4 -16.40 -11.05 16.74
N GLU A 5 -15.48 -10.10 16.93
CA GLU A 5 -14.06 -10.39 17.12
C GLU A 5 -13.98 -11.48 18.19
N SER A 6 -13.48 -12.66 17.80
CA SER A 6 -13.29 -13.75 18.73
C SER A 6 -12.29 -13.29 19.78
N CYS A 7 -12.75 -13.01 21.01
CA CYS A 7 -11.85 -12.72 22.10
C CYS A 7 -10.79 -13.85 22.19
N PRO A 8 -9.50 -13.54 22.28
CA PRO A 8 -8.47 -14.56 22.35
C PRO A 8 -8.70 -15.44 23.58
N VAL A 9 -8.98 -16.72 23.36
CA VAL A 9 -9.23 -17.69 24.43
C VAL A 9 -7.91 -18.32 24.82
N VAL A 10 -7.42 -18.01 26.03
CA VAL A 10 -6.20 -18.60 26.58
C VAL A 10 -6.55 -19.78 27.49
N ASN A 11 -6.07 -20.96 27.14
CA ASN A 11 -6.23 -22.16 27.95
C ASN A 11 -5.22 -22.19 29.11
N ILE A 12 -5.70 -22.00 30.34
CA ILE A 12 -4.86 -22.05 31.54
C ILE A 12 -4.77 -23.50 32.03
N PRO A 13 -3.57 -24.12 32.08
CA PRO A 13 -3.40 -25.49 32.58
C PRO A 13 -3.46 -25.51 34.11
N CYS A 14 -4.68 -25.43 34.66
CA CYS A 14 -4.96 -25.43 36.10
C CYS A 14 -5.94 -26.54 36.50
N ASN A 15 -5.42 -27.75 36.76
CA ASN A 15 -6.20 -28.92 37.17
C ASN A 15 -6.94 -28.70 38.51
N LEU A 16 -6.35 -27.93 39.42
CA LEU A 16 -6.94 -27.58 40.71
C LEU A 16 -8.07 -26.54 40.58
N GLY A 17 -7.90 -25.58 39.65
CA GLY A 17 -8.90 -24.55 39.34
C GLY A 17 -10.18 -25.11 38.72
N LYS A 18 -10.09 -26.19 37.93
CA LYS A 18 -11.27 -26.93 37.44
C LYS A 18 -12.14 -27.51 38.56
N ARG A 19 -11.54 -27.86 39.71
CA ARG A 19 -12.22 -28.52 40.84
C ARG A 19 -12.67 -27.54 41.94
N HIS A 20 -11.93 -26.45 42.16
CA HIS A 20 -12.12 -25.55 43.33
C HIS A 20 -12.41 -24.09 42.93
N GLY A 21 -12.67 -23.84 41.65
CA GLY A 21 -12.83 -22.49 41.11
C GLY A 21 -11.50 -21.79 40.86
N ILE A 22 -11.58 -20.70 40.09
CA ILE A 22 -10.46 -19.85 39.71
C ILE A 22 -10.72 -18.45 40.28
N THR A 23 -9.69 -17.84 40.87
CA THR A 23 -9.71 -16.42 41.20
C THR A 23 -8.66 -15.71 40.35
N ALA A 24 -9.04 -14.56 39.81
CA ALA A 24 -8.14 -13.67 39.10
C ALA A 24 -8.08 -12.34 39.84
N ALA A 25 -6.88 -11.80 40.00
CA ALA A 25 -6.66 -10.46 40.55
C ALA A 25 -5.59 -9.75 39.74
N TRP A 26 -5.75 -8.44 39.58
CA TRP A 26 -4.68 -7.59 39.07
C TRP A 26 -3.49 -7.66 40.02
N PHE A 27 -2.33 -7.99 39.48
CA PHE A 27 -1.06 -8.02 40.21
C PHE A 27 -0.26 -6.75 39.96
N THR A 28 -0.27 -6.29 38.72
CA THR A 28 0.22 -4.98 38.26
C THR A 28 -0.81 -4.39 37.30
N GLU A 29 -0.61 -3.15 36.83
CA GLU A 29 -1.51 -2.51 35.85
C GLU A 29 -1.62 -3.30 34.54
N ASP A 30 -0.60 -4.11 34.21
CA ASP A 30 -0.46 -4.88 32.97
C ASP A 30 -0.59 -6.40 33.16
N LYS A 31 -0.70 -6.92 34.39
CA LYS A 31 -0.71 -8.38 34.64
C LYS A 31 -1.86 -8.82 35.53
N ILE A 32 -2.55 -9.86 35.07
CA ILE A 32 -3.58 -10.56 35.84
C ILE A 32 -2.98 -11.85 36.37
N SER A 33 -2.92 -11.97 37.69
CA SER A 33 -2.57 -13.22 38.35
C SER A 33 -3.81 -14.09 38.50
N VAL A 34 -3.71 -15.30 37.96
CA VAL A 34 -4.76 -16.32 38.06
C VAL A 34 -4.27 -17.42 38.98
N THR A 35 -5.07 -17.70 40.00
CA THR A 35 -4.85 -18.78 40.96
C THR A 35 -6.04 -19.71 40.96
N ALA A 36 -5.78 -21.00 41.25
CA ALA A 36 -6.85 -21.85 41.74
C ALA A 36 -7.37 -21.27 43.06
N TYR A 37 -8.60 -21.64 43.46
CA TYR A 37 -9.27 -21.34 44.74
C TYR A 37 -10.19 -20.13 44.68
N SER A 38 -11.46 -20.32 45.06
CA SER A 38 -12.46 -19.27 45.13
C SER A 38 -12.16 -18.26 46.25
N ASN A 39 -12.51 -16.99 45.99
CA ASN A 39 -12.52 -15.93 46.99
C ASN A 39 -13.27 -16.36 48.26
N LYS A 40 -12.73 -16.01 49.45
CA LYS A 40 -13.31 -16.31 50.78
C LYS A 40 -14.76 -15.86 50.97
N LEU A 41 -15.29 -15.03 50.07
CA LEU A 41 -16.66 -14.53 50.08
C LEU A 41 -17.72 -15.57 49.66
N LEU A 42 -17.34 -16.68 49.02
CA LEU A 42 -18.24 -17.82 48.80
C LEU A 42 -18.15 -18.76 50.00
N GLN A 43 -19.13 -18.67 50.91
CA GLN A 43 -19.28 -19.49 52.11
C GLN A 43 -19.55 -20.99 51.84
N SER A 44 -18.99 -21.60 50.79
CA SER A 44 -19.08 -23.06 50.61
C SER A 44 -17.93 -23.72 51.40
N VAL A 45 -18.22 -24.07 52.65
CA VAL A 45 -17.29 -24.65 53.64
C VAL A 45 -16.70 -26.01 53.22
N ASN A 46 -17.22 -26.65 52.17
CA ASN A 46 -16.99 -28.08 51.91
C ASN A 46 -15.80 -28.43 50.99
N ASN A 47 -15.14 -27.46 50.34
CA ASN A 47 -14.01 -27.73 49.43
C ASN A 47 -12.76 -26.92 49.79
N ARG A 48 -12.31 -27.02 51.05
CA ARG A 48 -11.01 -26.45 51.46
C ARG A 48 -9.88 -27.34 50.93
N PRO A 49 -8.85 -26.78 50.26
CA PRO A 49 -7.76 -27.58 49.73
C PRO A 49 -6.91 -28.19 50.85
N PRO A 50 -6.21 -29.32 50.57
CA PRO A 50 -5.25 -29.89 51.50
C PRO A 50 -4.09 -28.91 51.73
N VAL A 51 -3.66 -28.77 52.99
CA VAL A 51 -2.70 -27.75 53.49
C VAL A 51 -1.33 -27.77 52.78
N ASN A 52 -0.99 -28.85 52.06
CA ASN A 52 0.33 -29.07 51.45
C ASN A 52 0.33 -29.14 49.91
N ALA A 53 -0.73 -28.70 49.22
CA ALA A 53 -0.73 -28.70 47.75
C ALA A 53 0.07 -27.52 47.18
N PRO A 54 0.93 -27.71 46.16
CA PRO A 54 1.68 -26.62 45.55
C PRO A 54 0.71 -25.62 44.89
N VAL A 55 0.76 -24.36 45.33
CA VAL A 55 -0.04 -23.27 44.76
C VAL A 55 0.63 -22.81 43.46
N LYS A 56 0.06 -23.19 42.32
CA LYS A 56 0.51 -22.71 41.01
C LYS A 56 -0.19 -21.40 40.68
N VAL A 57 0.55 -20.29 40.72
CA VAL A 57 0.09 -18.97 40.25
C VAL A 57 0.46 -18.84 38.77
N THR A 58 -0.50 -18.49 37.92
CA THR A 58 -0.25 -18.21 36.50
C THR A 58 -0.45 -16.72 36.24
N HIS A 59 0.56 -16.05 35.72
CA HIS A 59 0.45 -14.66 35.31
C HIS A 59 0.03 -14.58 33.84
N LEU A 60 -1.02 -13.82 33.57
CA LEU A 60 -1.45 -13.45 32.22
C LEU A 60 -1.06 -12.00 32.00
N ALA A 61 -0.36 -11.74 30.90
CA ALA A 61 -0.09 -10.40 30.40
C ALA A 61 -0.73 -10.29 29.00
N PRO A 62 -1.36 -9.17 28.65
CA PRO A 62 -1.72 -8.91 27.27
C PRO A 62 -0.43 -8.82 26.46
N THR A 63 -0.36 -9.52 25.33
CA THR A 63 0.74 -9.34 24.39
C THR A 63 0.62 -7.93 23.82
N PHE A 64 1.56 -7.05 24.18
CA PHE A 64 1.51 -5.68 23.72
C PHE A 64 2.40 -5.50 22.50
N ILE A 65 1.91 -4.79 21.50
CA ILE A 65 2.66 -4.57 20.26
C ILE A 65 4.03 -3.89 20.50
N LEU A 66 4.15 -3.10 21.58
CA LEU A 66 5.41 -2.44 21.95
C LEU A 66 6.35 -3.31 22.80
N ASP A 67 6.02 -4.58 23.04
CA ASP A 67 6.98 -5.56 23.53
C ASP A 67 8.03 -5.88 22.46
N GLU A 68 7.64 -5.76 21.18
CA GLU A 68 8.56 -5.89 20.05
C GLU A 68 9.51 -4.68 19.95
N PRO A 69 10.84 -4.90 19.96
CA PRO A 69 11.82 -3.81 20.00
C PRO A 69 11.77 -2.92 18.75
N ILE A 70 11.48 -3.50 17.58
CA ILE A 70 11.36 -2.75 16.32
C ILE A 70 10.17 -1.78 16.40
N LEU A 71 9.04 -2.24 16.90
CA LEU A 71 7.83 -1.42 17.00
C LEU A 71 7.96 -0.33 18.07
N ARG A 72 8.67 -0.64 19.16
CA ARG A 72 9.07 0.37 20.16
C ARG A 72 10.00 1.43 19.57
N SER A 73 10.95 1.03 18.73
CA SER A 73 11.83 1.96 18.01
C SER A 73 11.03 2.91 17.12
N LEU A 74 10.07 2.38 16.35
CA LEU A 74 9.18 3.20 15.52
C LEU A 74 8.44 4.25 16.35
N VAL A 75 7.82 3.84 17.48
CA VAL A 75 7.12 4.78 18.36
C VAL A 75 8.06 5.85 18.91
N SER A 76 9.29 5.48 19.28
CA SER A 76 10.30 6.44 19.74
C SER A 76 10.67 7.44 18.64
N GLU A 77 10.90 6.97 17.41
CA GLU A 77 11.23 7.82 16.26
C GLU A 77 10.07 8.78 15.95
N CYS A 78 8.84 8.29 15.84
CA CYS A 78 7.66 9.13 15.61
C CYS A 78 7.44 10.14 16.75
N SER A 79 7.64 9.74 18.00
CA SER A 79 7.53 10.64 19.16
C SER A 79 8.56 11.78 19.08
N ASN A 80 9.79 11.47 18.66
CA ASN A 80 10.83 12.48 18.46
C ASN A 80 10.46 13.46 17.34
N VAL A 81 9.91 12.98 16.22
CA VAL A 81 9.41 13.85 15.14
C VAL A 81 8.31 14.77 15.67
N PHE A 82 7.38 14.26 16.47
CA PHE A 82 6.32 15.06 17.09
C PHE A 82 6.85 16.13 18.03
N LEU A 83 7.76 15.77 18.94
CA LEU A 83 8.34 16.71 19.89
C LEU A 83 9.13 17.82 19.17
N ASN A 84 9.90 17.47 18.14
CA ASN A 84 10.58 18.44 17.29
C ASN A 84 9.60 19.42 16.62
N LEU A 85 8.45 18.92 16.13
CA LEU A 85 7.39 19.77 15.59
C LEU A 85 6.82 20.72 16.65
N GLN A 86 6.60 20.26 17.89
CA GLN A 86 6.11 21.13 18.97
C GLN A 86 7.09 22.27 19.27
N VAL A 87 8.40 21.98 19.31
CA VAL A 87 9.45 22.99 19.53
C VAL A 87 9.49 24.02 18.41
N VAL A 88 9.40 23.57 17.15
CA VAL A 88 9.36 24.47 15.99
C VAL A 88 8.10 25.35 16.04
N LYS A 89 6.95 24.76 16.38
CA LYS A 89 5.68 25.49 16.49
C LYS A 89 5.68 26.56 17.60
N SER A 90 6.38 26.33 18.71
CA SER A 90 6.53 27.34 19.77
C SER A 90 7.51 28.45 19.41
N SER A 91 8.47 28.17 18.53
CA SER A 91 9.59 29.08 18.23
C SER A 91 9.41 29.87 16.94
N SER A 92 8.46 29.49 16.09
CA SER A 92 8.28 30.05 14.75
C SER A 92 6.79 30.29 14.44
N PRO A 93 6.47 31.35 13.67
CA PRO A 93 5.10 31.55 13.20
C PRO A 93 4.64 30.36 12.33
N ALA A 94 3.38 29.96 12.45
CA ALA A 94 2.85 28.75 11.79
C ALA A 94 3.05 28.70 10.26
N ALA A 95 3.18 29.87 9.61
CA ALA A 95 3.41 30.01 8.16
C ALA A 95 4.82 29.62 7.70
N SER A 96 5.80 29.47 8.60
CA SER A 96 7.17 29.04 8.24
C SER A 96 7.43 27.55 8.46
N ILE A 97 6.41 26.78 8.86
CA ILE A 97 6.57 25.35 9.15
C ILE A 97 6.37 24.54 7.87
N ASP A 98 7.41 23.82 7.47
CA ASP A 98 7.35 22.87 6.36
C ASP A 98 6.73 21.54 6.80
N TYR A 99 5.39 21.50 6.78
CA TYR A 99 4.63 20.31 7.16
C TYR A 99 4.90 19.12 6.23
N LEU A 100 5.24 19.35 4.96
CA LEU A 100 5.55 18.29 4.01
C LEU A 100 6.85 17.58 4.39
N LYS A 101 7.89 18.33 4.75
CA LYS A 101 9.15 17.75 5.24
C LYS A 101 8.95 16.94 6.52
N ILE A 102 8.14 17.44 7.45
CA ILE A 102 7.84 16.71 8.70
C ILE A 102 7.06 15.43 8.39
N SER A 103 6.06 15.50 7.52
CA SER A 103 5.28 14.34 7.10
C SER A 103 6.16 13.26 6.48
N ARG A 104 7.05 13.64 5.55
CA ARG A 104 8.01 12.72 4.94
C ARG A 104 8.91 12.05 5.98
N THR A 105 9.26 12.76 7.05
CA THR A 105 10.08 12.20 8.14
C THR A 105 9.31 11.09 8.90
N TYR A 106 8.02 11.27 9.16
CA TYR A 106 7.19 10.17 9.70
C TYR A 106 7.14 8.98 8.76
N ARG A 107 6.90 9.22 7.46
CA ARG A 107 6.85 8.16 6.47
C ARG A 107 8.17 7.39 6.36
N SER A 108 9.31 8.09 6.40
CA SER A 108 10.63 7.46 6.41
C SER A 108 10.87 6.59 7.65
N ALA A 109 10.38 6.99 8.83
CA ALA A 109 10.45 6.15 10.04
C ALA A 109 9.62 4.86 9.88
N ILE A 110 8.42 4.97 9.29
CA ILE A 110 7.57 3.79 8.98
C ILE A 110 8.28 2.87 7.98
N ARG A 111 8.86 3.42 6.90
CA ARG A 111 9.60 2.65 5.89
C ARG A 111 10.81 1.92 6.49
N ALA A 112 11.59 2.60 7.33
CA ALA A 112 12.72 1.97 8.03
C ALA A 112 12.27 0.86 9.01
N CYS A 113 11.09 0.99 9.61
CA CYS A 113 10.48 -0.07 10.41
C CYS A 113 10.08 -1.28 9.55
N LEU A 114 9.46 -1.04 8.39
CA LEU A 114 9.07 -2.07 7.43
C LEU A 114 10.28 -2.88 6.94
N GLU A 115 11.36 -2.21 6.54
CA GLU A 115 12.61 -2.88 6.11
C GLU A 115 13.16 -3.80 7.21
N LYS A 116 13.19 -3.32 8.46
CA LYS A 116 13.62 -4.14 9.61
C LYS A 116 12.68 -5.34 9.86
N LEU A 117 11.39 -5.19 9.65
CA LEU A 117 10.41 -6.27 9.79
C LEU A 117 10.56 -7.32 8.68
N GLU A 118 10.79 -6.90 7.44
CA GLU A 118 11.05 -7.77 6.29
C GLU A 118 12.38 -8.55 6.46
N ASP A 119 13.42 -7.90 6.97
CA ASP A 119 14.69 -8.54 7.33
C ASP A 119 14.49 -9.60 8.42
N LEU A 120 13.66 -9.34 9.43
CA LEU A 120 13.34 -10.33 10.46
C LEU A 120 12.58 -11.51 9.87
N ILE A 121 11.59 -11.28 9.00
CA ILE A 121 10.81 -12.32 8.33
C ILE A 121 11.74 -13.34 7.65
N THR A 122 12.78 -12.86 6.96
CA THR A 122 13.76 -13.70 6.26
C THR A 122 14.57 -14.60 7.21
N ASN A 123 14.76 -14.18 8.46
CA ASN A 123 15.63 -14.84 9.45
C ASN A 123 14.87 -15.56 10.58
N THR A 124 13.54 -15.55 10.58
CA THR A 124 12.70 -15.98 11.72
C THR A 124 12.08 -17.36 11.53
N LYS A 125 11.79 -18.03 12.66
CA LYS A 125 11.10 -19.34 12.71
C LYS A 125 9.65 -19.22 12.23
N PRO A 126 9.07 -20.29 11.66
CA PRO A 126 7.72 -20.25 11.06
C PRO A 126 6.58 -19.91 12.01
N ARG A 127 6.76 -20.03 13.34
CA ARG A 127 5.72 -19.74 14.33
C ARG A 127 5.44 -18.24 14.51
N ASP A 128 6.46 -17.40 14.38
CA ASP A 128 6.37 -15.95 14.59
C ASP A 128 6.23 -15.20 13.25
N LEU A 129 6.39 -15.92 12.14
CA LEU A 129 6.33 -15.41 10.77
C LEU A 129 4.98 -14.74 10.45
N GLU A 130 3.87 -15.37 10.83
CA GLU A 130 2.52 -14.85 10.58
C GLU A 130 2.30 -13.51 11.28
N GLN A 131 2.81 -13.35 12.50
CA GLN A 131 2.69 -12.11 13.26
C GLN A 131 3.47 -10.97 12.59
N TYR A 132 4.71 -11.23 12.17
CA TYR A 132 5.51 -10.21 11.46
C TYR A 132 4.93 -9.87 10.09
N GLN A 133 4.39 -10.85 9.35
CA GLN A 133 3.68 -10.61 8.09
C GLN A 133 2.46 -9.70 8.31
N ASN A 134 1.67 -9.94 9.36
CA ASN A 134 0.54 -9.07 9.71
C ASN A 134 0.99 -7.63 10.01
N TYR A 135 2.10 -7.45 10.72
CA TYR A 135 2.67 -6.12 10.96
C TYR A 135 3.11 -5.44 9.66
N VAL A 136 3.81 -6.15 8.78
CA VAL A 136 4.22 -5.62 7.47
C VAL A 136 3.00 -5.17 6.66
N THR A 137 1.95 -5.99 6.59
CA THR A 137 0.71 -5.62 5.88
C THR A 137 0.08 -4.35 6.45
N ILE A 138 -0.01 -4.24 7.78
CA ILE A 138 -0.58 -3.05 8.44
C ILE A 138 0.29 -1.82 8.16
N PHE A 139 1.60 -1.88 8.44
CA PHE A 139 2.47 -0.70 8.29
C PHE A 139 2.62 -0.28 6.82
N TYR A 140 2.64 -1.23 5.89
CA TYR A 140 2.60 -0.91 4.47
C TYR A 140 1.32 -0.17 4.11
N SER A 141 0.16 -0.63 4.60
CA SER A 141 -1.13 0.07 4.40
C SER A 141 -1.13 1.48 5.00
N VAL A 142 -0.54 1.66 6.17
CA VAL A 142 -0.41 2.98 6.82
C VAL A 142 0.47 3.90 5.98
N GLU A 143 1.67 3.44 5.59
CA GLU A 143 2.61 4.24 4.79
C GLU A 143 2.02 4.64 3.43
N TYR A 144 1.35 3.68 2.81
CA TYR A 144 0.64 3.83 1.54
C TYR A 144 -0.43 4.93 1.57
N ILE A 145 -1.35 4.85 2.55
CA ILE A 145 -2.40 5.86 2.74
C ILE A 145 -1.79 7.21 3.11
N TRP A 146 -0.78 7.21 3.97
CA TRP A 146 -0.09 8.42 4.40
C TRP A 146 0.55 9.15 3.23
N HIS A 147 1.23 8.42 2.34
CA HIS A 147 1.83 8.99 1.13
C HIS A 147 0.78 9.62 0.21
N LEU A 148 -0.41 9.01 0.09
CA LEU A 148 -1.51 9.60 -0.69
C LEU A 148 -2.03 10.89 -0.04
N VAL A 149 -2.17 10.92 1.29
CA VAL A 149 -2.56 12.11 2.06
C VAL A 149 -1.52 13.23 1.92
N GLU A 150 -0.23 12.89 1.88
CA GLU A 150 0.83 13.86 1.60
C GLU A 150 0.59 14.57 0.28
N ILE A 151 0.28 13.81 -0.78
CA ILE A 151 0.06 14.35 -2.13
C ILE A 151 -1.22 15.18 -2.20
N LEU A 152 -2.31 14.71 -1.60
CA LEU A 152 -3.64 15.32 -1.76
C LEU A 152 -3.91 16.49 -0.80
N ILE A 153 -3.33 16.47 0.40
CA ILE A 153 -3.70 17.37 1.49
C ILE A 153 -2.52 18.21 1.98
N VAL A 154 -1.34 17.61 2.15
CA VAL A 154 -0.20 18.28 2.79
C VAL A 154 0.62 19.09 1.79
N ASP A 155 0.81 18.58 0.59
CA ASP A 155 1.54 19.27 -0.47
C ASP A 155 0.69 20.39 -1.08
N SER A 156 0.97 21.63 -0.68
CA SER A 156 0.32 22.82 -1.24
C SER A 156 0.63 23.06 -2.72
N ASN A 157 1.71 22.48 -3.25
CA ASN A 157 2.09 22.60 -4.67
C ASN A 157 1.27 21.66 -5.58
N SER A 158 0.60 20.65 -5.01
CA SER A 158 -0.28 19.71 -5.74
C SER A 158 -1.47 20.39 -6.41
N ALA A 159 -1.83 21.61 -5.99
CA ALA A 159 -2.99 22.36 -6.48
C ALA A 159 -2.98 22.61 -8.00
N THR A 160 -1.79 22.59 -8.64
CA THR A 160 -1.67 22.80 -10.09
C THR A 160 -1.33 21.52 -10.88
N ALA A 161 -0.70 20.52 -10.25
CA ALA A 161 -0.19 19.33 -10.93
C ALA A 161 -0.22 18.07 -10.04
N VAL A 162 -1.42 17.61 -9.67
CA VAL A 162 -1.57 16.39 -8.83
C VAL A 162 -1.30 15.09 -9.59
N VAL A 163 -1.62 15.02 -10.88
CA VAL A 163 -1.56 13.79 -11.67
C VAL A 163 -0.14 13.19 -11.75
N PRO A 164 0.93 13.96 -12.04
CA PRO A 164 2.29 13.42 -12.04
C PRO A 164 2.68 12.79 -10.69
N ASN A 165 2.33 13.44 -9.58
CA ASN A 165 2.61 12.92 -8.23
C ASN A 165 1.83 11.63 -7.96
N LEU A 166 0.57 11.52 -8.43
CA LEU A 166 -0.23 10.31 -8.31
C LEU A 166 0.30 9.15 -9.17
N LEU A 167 0.82 9.45 -10.37
CA LEU A 167 1.46 8.45 -11.22
C LEU A 167 2.74 7.91 -10.58
N GLU A 168 3.61 8.78 -10.03
CA GLU A 168 4.78 8.37 -9.26
C GLU A 168 4.39 7.51 -8.04
N TRP A 169 3.30 7.89 -7.36
CA TRP A 169 2.77 7.14 -6.22
C TRP A 169 2.33 5.72 -6.61
N VAL A 170 1.56 5.56 -7.69
CA VAL A 170 1.17 4.23 -8.17
C VAL A 170 2.39 3.43 -8.62
N GLN A 171 3.33 4.03 -9.35
CA GLN A 171 4.55 3.35 -9.80
C GLN A 171 5.38 2.82 -8.62
N TYR A 172 5.41 3.57 -7.52
CA TYR A 172 6.12 3.17 -6.31
C TYR A 172 5.43 2.01 -5.57
N HIS A 173 4.09 2.03 -5.47
CA HIS A 173 3.34 1.02 -4.72
C HIS A 173 2.94 -0.21 -5.55
N PHE A 174 2.93 -0.11 -6.88
CA PHE A 174 2.56 -1.18 -7.82
C PHE A 174 3.66 -1.41 -8.87
N PRO A 175 4.88 -1.82 -8.47
CA PRO A 175 6.03 -1.91 -9.38
C PRO A 175 5.96 -3.11 -10.35
N THR A 176 4.95 -3.99 -10.23
CA THR A 176 4.85 -5.26 -10.96
C THR A 176 4.96 -5.09 -12.48
N ALA A 177 4.20 -4.17 -13.07
CA ALA A 177 4.23 -3.93 -14.51
C ALA A 177 5.62 -3.48 -14.97
N ASN A 178 6.30 -2.62 -14.22
CA ASN A 178 7.64 -2.14 -14.55
C ASN A 178 8.70 -3.26 -14.44
N ARG A 179 8.60 -4.08 -13.39
CA ARG A 179 9.49 -5.24 -13.21
C ARG A 179 9.33 -6.24 -14.35
N MET A 180 8.10 -6.61 -14.69
CA MET A 180 7.82 -7.53 -15.79
C MET A 180 8.23 -6.94 -17.15
N ALA A 181 8.05 -5.63 -17.36
CA ALA A 181 8.54 -4.97 -18.56
C ALA A 181 10.06 -5.07 -18.70
N THR A 182 10.79 -4.92 -17.59
CA THR A 182 12.25 -5.09 -17.56
C THR A 182 12.65 -6.52 -17.91
N GLU A 183 11.95 -7.52 -17.36
CA GLU A 183 12.18 -8.94 -17.67
C GLU A 183 11.91 -9.24 -19.15
N LEU A 184 10.81 -8.74 -19.72
CA LEU A 184 10.50 -8.87 -21.14
C LEU A 184 11.61 -8.23 -22.00
N LEU A 185 12.01 -6.99 -21.71
CA LEU A 185 13.05 -6.29 -22.46
C LEU A 185 14.40 -7.03 -22.43
N GLN A 186 14.70 -7.76 -21.35
CA GLN A 186 15.91 -8.59 -21.23
C GLN A 186 15.83 -9.88 -22.06
N GLN A 187 14.63 -10.45 -22.24
CA GLN A 187 14.43 -11.67 -23.06
C GLN A 187 14.65 -11.39 -24.56
N GLY A 188 14.36 -10.17 -25.01
CA GLY A 188 14.69 -9.72 -26.37
C GLY A 188 13.72 -10.22 -27.44
N ARG A 189 14.03 -11.33 -28.13
CA ARG A 189 13.20 -11.81 -29.25
C ARG A 189 11.99 -12.60 -28.77
N ASP A 190 10.91 -12.56 -29.55
CA ASP A 190 9.64 -13.27 -29.34
C ASP A 190 8.93 -12.96 -28.01
N MET A 191 9.17 -11.77 -27.45
CA MET A 191 8.52 -11.29 -26.22
C MET A 191 6.99 -11.24 -26.33
N ASP A 192 6.48 -11.01 -27.54
CA ASP A 192 5.06 -11.00 -27.90
C ASP A 192 4.40 -12.38 -27.82
N SER A 193 5.20 -13.46 -27.74
CA SER A 193 4.69 -14.81 -27.49
C SER A 193 4.33 -15.04 -26.02
N ASN A 194 4.74 -14.14 -25.12
CA ASN A 194 4.39 -14.23 -23.71
C ASN A 194 2.92 -13.81 -23.52
N GLU A 195 2.12 -14.68 -22.87
CA GLU A 195 0.70 -14.41 -22.58
C GLU A 195 0.50 -13.11 -21.77
N GLU A 196 1.50 -12.73 -20.96
CA GLU A 196 1.47 -11.52 -20.14
C GLU A 196 1.86 -10.24 -20.89
N TYR A 197 2.34 -10.32 -22.14
CA TYR A 197 2.87 -9.16 -22.88
C TYR A 197 1.89 -7.99 -22.89
N TRP A 198 0.65 -8.23 -23.34
CA TRP A 198 -0.36 -7.18 -23.42
C TRP A 198 -0.83 -6.70 -22.05
N GLY A 199 -0.86 -7.58 -21.04
CA GLY A 199 -1.15 -7.21 -19.66
C GLY A 199 -0.11 -6.23 -19.11
N VAL A 200 1.17 -6.49 -19.37
CA VAL A 200 2.28 -5.60 -18.99
C VAL A 200 2.18 -4.26 -19.71
N VAL A 201 1.95 -4.25 -21.03
CA VAL A 201 1.82 -3.00 -21.79
C VAL A 201 0.63 -2.16 -21.28
N LYS A 202 -0.54 -2.78 -21.04
CA LYS A 202 -1.71 -2.10 -20.46
C LYS A 202 -1.40 -1.56 -19.07
N GLY A 203 -0.75 -2.34 -18.21
CA GLY A 203 -0.31 -1.90 -16.89
C GLY A 203 0.63 -0.68 -16.94
N LEU A 204 1.61 -0.67 -17.84
CA LEU A 204 2.50 0.47 -18.03
C LEU A 204 1.75 1.73 -18.49
N ILE A 205 0.79 1.59 -19.40
CA ILE A 205 -0.04 2.69 -19.89
C ILE A 205 -0.87 3.30 -18.77
N ILE A 206 -1.54 2.46 -17.98
CA ILE A 206 -2.36 2.90 -16.85
C ILE A 206 -1.51 3.60 -15.78
N GLN A 207 -0.28 3.13 -15.56
CA GLN A 207 0.68 3.75 -14.65
C GLN A 207 1.39 4.99 -15.25
N GLY A 208 1.04 5.42 -16.46
CA GLY A 208 1.64 6.57 -17.13
C GLY A 208 3.08 6.36 -17.64
N GLN A 209 3.57 5.12 -17.64
CA GLN A 209 4.89 4.74 -18.14
C GLN A 209 4.91 4.58 -19.67
N ILE A 210 4.41 5.60 -20.37
CA ILE A 210 4.21 5.58 -21.83
C ILE A 210 5.51 5.28 -22.57
N GLN A 211 6.65 5.78 -22.10
CA GLN A 211 7.93 5.56 -22.79
C GLN A 211 8.38 4.10 -22.75
N VAL A 212 8.14 3.39 -21.64
CA VAL A 212 8.46 1.96 -21.51
C VAL A 212 7.50 1.15 -22.38
N ALA A 213 6.21 1.48 -22.36
CA ALA A 213 5.21 0.85 -23.22
C ALA A 213 5.56 1.00 -24.72
N ARG A 214 5.95 2.21 -25.14
CA ARG A 214 6.41 2.48 -26.51
C ARG A 214 7.64 1.65 -26.89
N ALA A 215 8.59 1.48 -25.97
CA ALA A 215 9.76 0.64 -26.22
C ALA A 215 9.36 -0.83 -26.47
N LEU A 216 8.44 -1.37 -25.67
CA LEU A 216 7.90 -2.71 -25.86
C LEU A 216 7.16 -2.87 -27.20
N LEU A 217 6.34 -1.88 -27.57
CA LEU A 217 5.57 -1.91 -28.82
C LEU A 217 6.47 -1.86 -30.06
N ARG A 218 7.58 -1.13 -30.01
CA ARG A 218 8.57 -1.08 -31.11
C ARG A 218 9.29 -2.40 -31.33
N LEU A 219 9.44 -3.21 -30.27
CA LEU A 219 10.09 -4.52 -30.33
C LEU A 219 9.11 -5.65 -30.71
N HIS A 220 7.82 -5.35 -30.81
CA HIS A 220 6.81 -6.32 -31.24
C HIS A 220 7.08 -6.80 -32.67
N THR A 221 6.82 -8.08 -32.98
CA THR A 221 7.06 -8.69 -34.30
C THR A 221 6.32 -7.98 -35.44
N LYS A 222 5.13 -7.44 -35.13
CA LYS A 222 4.28 -6.67 -36.05
C LYS A 222 4.50 -5.15 -36.02
N SER A 223 5.60 -4.66 -35.45
CA SER A 223 5.82 -3.22 -35.26
C SER A 223 5.84 -2.40 -36.55
N GLU A 224 6.15 -3.02 -37.69
CA GLU A 224 6.12 -2.41 -39.02
C GLU A 224 4.70 -2.30 -39.63
N MET A 225 3.68 -2.85 -38.97
CA MET A 225 2.30 -2.70 -39.44
C MET A 225 1.78 -1.27 -39.21
N VAL A 226 0.94 -0.80 -40.14
CA VAL A 226 0.33 0.55 -40.10
C VAL A 226 -0.37 0.83 -38.77
N CYS A 227 -1.06 -0.15 -38.17
CA CYS A 227 -1.71 0.02 -36.87
C CYS A 227 -0.72 0.35 -35.75
N PHE A 228 0.44 -0.30 -35.71
CA PHE A 228 1.51 -0.03 -34.74
C PHE A 228 2.15 1.34 -34.94
N GLU A 229 2.44 1.73 -36.19
CA GLU A 229 2.98 3.06 -36.50
C GLU A 229 2.00 4.17 -36.05
N VAL A 230 0.72 3.97 -36.30
CA VAL A 230 -0.33 4.93 -35.93
C VAL A 230 -0.49 5.03 -34.42
N ALA A 231 -0.52 3.90 -33.71
CA ALA A 231 -0.56 3.88 -32.25
C ALA A 231 0.67 4.55 -31.64
N GLU A 232 1.86 4.24 -32.15
CA GLU A 232 3.10 4.85 -31.71
C GLU A 232 3.11 6.37 -31.91
N GLN A 233 2.62 6.86 -33.05
CA GLN A 233 2.49 8.30 -33.28
C GLN A 233 1.54 8.95 -32.26
N ILE A 234 0.43 8.29 -31.90
CA ILE A 234 -0.52 8.80 -30.89
C ILE A 234 0.17 8.88 -29.53
N LEU A 235 0.84 7.81 -29.10
CA LEU A 235 1.55 7.74 -27.81
C LEU A 235 2.69 8.75 -27.73
N GLN A 236 3.46 8.91 -28.80
CA GLN A 236 4.57 9.86 -28.87
C GLN A 236 4.12 11.32 -28.73
N THR A 237 2.97 11.65 -29.31
CA THR A 237 2.45 13.03 -29.37
C THR A 237 1.55 13.38 -28.20
N MET A 238 1.35 12.46 -27.26
CA MET A 238 0.51 12.66 -26.09
C MET A 238 1.01 13.87 -25.27
N PRO A 239 0.16 14.90 -25.05
CA PRO A 239 0.55 16.05 -24.26
C PRO A 239 0.76 15.68 -22.79
N ILE A 240 1.88 16.09 -22.20
CA ILE A 240 2.18 15.92 -20.76
C ILE A 240 2.18 17.28 -20.10
N TYR A 241 1.40 17.44 -19.03
CA TYR A 241 1.40 18.68 -18.25
C TYR A 241 2.57 18.70 -17.26
N SER A 242 3.27 19.83 -17.20
CA SER A 242 4.30 20.09 -16.19
C SER A 242 4.09 21.48 -15.61
N ALA A 243 4.02 21.58 -14.28
CA ALA A 243 3.87 22.85 -13.58
C ALA A 243 5.02 23.83 -13.88
N TYR A 244 6.22 23.29 -14.15
CA TYR A 244 7.42 24.06 -14.48
C TYR A 244 7.63 24.24 -16.00
N GLY A 245 6.76 23.65 -16.83
CA GLY A 245 6.90 23.63 -18.29
C GLY A 245 6.47 24.92 -19.00
N GLY A 246 6.11 25.98 -18.27
CA GLY A 246 5.70 27.28 -18.82
C GLY A 246 4.37 27.27 -19.59
N LEU A 247 3.70 26.13 -19.70
CA LEU A 247 2.44 25.97 -20.39
C LEU A 247 1.27 26.27 -19.44
N SER A 248 0.40 27.20 -19.82
CA SER A 248 -0.81 27.47 -19.03
C SER A 248 -1.79 26.29 -19.09
N VAL A 249 -2.52 26.05 -18.00
CA VAL A 249 -3.54 24.98 -17.91
C VAL A 249 -4.57 25.06 -19.06
N PRO A 250 -5.10 26.24 -19.45
CA PRO A 250 -6.04 26.31 -20.58
C PRO A 250 -5.41 25.89 -21.91
N LYS A 251 -4.15 26.27 -22.16
CA LYS A 251 -3.44 25.89 -23.38
C LYS A 251 -3.16 24.40 -23.42
N PHE A 252 -2.76 23.82 -22.30
CA PHE A 252 -2.63 22.36 -22.16
C PHE A 252 -3.96 21.64 -22.45
N LYS A 253 -5.06 22.08 -21.83
CA LYS A 253 -6.39 21.49 -22.06
C LYS A 253 -6.79 21.53 -23.53
N SER A 254 -6.53 22.64 -24.22
CA SER A 254 -6.82 22.75 -25.66
C SER A 254 -5.98 21.78 -26.50
N GLN A 255 -4.68 21.64 -26.21
CA GLN A 255 -3.81 20.67 -26.87
C GLN A 255 -4.26 19.23 -26.62
N TRP A 256 -4.61 18.90 -25.37
CA TRP A 256 -5.14 17.59 -24.99
C TRP A 256 -6.43 17.25 -25.73
N GLN A 257 -7.37 18.20 -25.80
CA GLN A 257 -8.64 18.01 -26.52
C GLN A 257 -8.42 17.77 -28.01
N TYR A 258 -7.54 18.55 -28.65
CA TYR A 258 -7.22 18.37 -30.06
C TYR A 258 -6.56 17.01 -30.32
N TRP A 259 -5.56 16.65 -29.52
CA TRP A 259 -4.88 15.36 -29.63
C TRP A 259 -5.85 14.18 -29.41
N SER A 260 -6.70 14.27 -28.38
CA SER A 260 -7.68 13.23 -28.05
C SER A 260 -8.71 13.05 -29.17
N ALA A 261 -9.22 14.15 -29.74
CA ALA A 261 -10.15 14.10 -30.88
C ALA A 261 -9.52 13.45 -32.11
N ASN A 262 -8.26 13.79 -32.42
CA ASN A 262 -7.52 13.17 -33.53
C ASN A 262 -7.28 11.67 -33.31
N ALA A 263 -6.91 11.27 -32.09
CA ALA A 263 -6.72 9.86 -31.75
C ALA A 263 -8.04 9.07 -31.82
N ARG A 264 -9.15 9.63 -31.32
CA ARG A 264 -10.50 9.03 -31.44
C ARG A 264 -10.92 8.86 -32.90
N SER A 265 -10.68 9.87 -33.76
CA SER A 265 -10.99 9.75 -35.19
C SER A 265 -10.24 8.60 -35.87
N LYS A 266 -9.03 8.27 -35.42
CA LYS A 266 -8.26 7.13 -35.95
C LYS A 266 -8.82 5.79 -35.48
N ILE A 267 -9.33 5.72 -34.23
CA ILE A 267 -10.06 4.56 -33.72
C ILE A 267 -11.35 4.36 -34.52
N ASP A 268 -12.16 5.42 -34.69
CA ASP A 268 -13.45 5.36 -35.39
C ASP A 268 -13.30 4.97 -36.87
N ALA A 269 -12.19 5.36 -37.49
CA ALA A 269 -11.84 4.95 -38.85
C ALA A 269 -11.41 3.48 -38.98
N GLY A 270 -11.32 2.73 -37.86
CA GLY A 270 -10.98 1.31 -37.85
C GLY A 270 -9.50 1.02 -38.17
N ILE A 271 -8.61 2.01 -38.07
CA ILE A 271 -7.19 1.87 -38.44
C ILE A 271 -6.47 0.86 -37.54
N LEU A 272 -6.92 0.75 -36.27
CA LEU A 272 -6.35 -0.13 -35.25
C LEU A 272 -7.05 -1.51 -35.19
N ALA A 273 -8.14 -1.72 -35.93
CA ALA A 273 -8.98 -2.92 -35.83
C ALA A 273 -8.25 -4.24 -36.18
N ALA A 274 -7.10 -4.15 -36.86
CA ALA A 274 -6.25 -5.29 -37.16
C ALA A 274 -5.54 -5.89 -35.93
N GLU A 275 -5.43 -5.13 -34.82
CA GLU A 275 -4.82 -5.58 -33.57
C GLU A 275 -5.65 -5.07 -32.37
N PRO A 276 -6.61 -5.88 -31.87
CA PRO A 276 -7.57 -5.44 -30.85
C PRO A 276 -6.93 -4.96 -29.54
N ASP A 277 -5.86 -5.61 -29.08
CA ASP A 277 -5.14 -5.19 -27.86
C ASP A 277 -4.50 -3.82 -28.02
N LEU A 278 -4.02 -3.50 -29.22
CA LEU A 278 -3.44 -2.20 -29.54
C LEU A 278 -4.54 -1.12 -29.61
N GLU A 279 -5.69 -1.43 -30.19
CA GLU A 279 -6.86 -0.56 -30.16
C GLU A 279 -7.30 -0.27 -28.72
N GLU A 280 -7.30 -1.29 -27.86
CA GLU A 280 -7.62 -1.14 -26.43
C GLU A 280 -6.62 -0.22 -25.71
N ILE A 281 -5.32 -0.36 -25.97
CA ILE A 281 -4.30 0.55 -25.42
C ILE A 281 -4.58 2.00 -25.82
N VAL A 282 -4.87 2.25 -27.09
CA VAL A 282 -5.16 3.61 -27.55
C VAL A 282 -6.46 4.13 -26.94
N LYS A 283 -7.48 3.27 -26.77
CA LYS A 283 -8.73 3.62 -26.06
C LYS A 283 -8.49 4.01 -24.60
N LEU A 284 -7.62 3.30 -23.89
CA LEU A 284 -7.21 3.66 -22.52
C LEU A 284 -6.55 5.04 -22.48
N VAL A 285 -5.62 5.29 -23.40
CA VAL A 285 -4.85 6.54 -23.47
C VAL A 285 -5.73 7.76 -23.80
N VAL A 286 -6.76 7.61 -24.63
CA VAL A 286 -7.72 8.70 -24.92
C VAL A 286 -8.82 8.85 -23.86
N GLY A 287 -8.79 8.03 -22.81
CA GLY A 287 -9.74 8.06 -21.70
C GLY A 287 -11.12 7.51 -22.06
N ASP A 288 -11.20 6.42 -22.82
CA ASP A 288 -12.47 5.74 -23.07
C ASP A 288 -13.02 5.10 -21.79
N ARG A 289 -14.17 5.60 -21.33
CA ARG A 289 -14.72 5.22 -20.02
C ARG A 289 -15.12 3.75 -19.95
N GLN A 290 -15.55 3.16 -21.06
CA GLN A 290 -15.96 1.77 -21.09
C GLN A 290 -14.74 0.87 -20.92
N THR A 291 -13.70 1.08 -21.74
CA THR A 291 -12.45 0.33 -21.62
C THR A 291 -11.83 0.48 -20.23
N TRP A 292 -11.81 1.70 -19.66
CA TRP A 292 -11.36 1.90 -18.28
C TRP A 292 -12.18 1.11 -17.25
N THR A 293 -13.51 1.09 -17.39
CA THR A 293 -14.38 0.36 -16.46
C THR A 293 -14.14 -1.15 -16.52
N GLU A 294 -13.87 -1.68 -17.72
CA GLU A 294 -13.53 -3.09 -17.92
C GLU A 294 -12.16 -3.41 -17.31
N GLN A 295 -11.16 -2.55 -17.54
CA GLN A 295 -9.83 -2.71 -16.95
C GLN A 295 -9.87 -2.68 -15.42
N CYS A 296 -10.61 -1.75 -14.80
CA CYS A 296 -10.78 -1.65 -13.35
C CYS A 296 -11.25 -2.95 -12.66
N ARG A 297 -11.81 -3.92 -13.39
CA ARG A 297 -12.20 -5.22 -12.83
C ARG A 297 -11.00 -6.12 -12.54
N TYR A 298 -9.87 -5.90 -13.20
CA TYR A 298 -8.63 -6.65 -13.00
C TYR A 298 -7.70 -5.99 -11.97
N ALA A 299 -8.05 -4.79 -11.51
CA ALA A 299 -7.28 -4.09 -10.48
C ALA A 299 -7.26 -4.89 -9.18
N THR A 300 -6.07 -5.03 -8.60
CA THR A 300 -5.91 -5.65 -7.27
C THR A 300 -6.46 -4.74 -6.17
N SER A 301 -6.47 -3.43 -6.43
CA SER A 301 -6.94 -2.40 -5.54
C SER A 301 -7.47 -1.20 -6.33
N TRP A 302 -8.50 -0.52 -5.83
CA TRP A 302 -9.15 0.59 -6.54
C TRP A 302 -8.20 1.75 -6.85
N PHE A 303 -7.17 1.91 -6.03
CA PHE A 303 -6.19 2.97 -6.15
C PHE A 303 -5.16 2.75 -7.28
N GLU A 304 -4.99 1.50 -7.72
CA GLU A 304 -4.01 1.13 -8.76
C GLU A 304 -4.24 1.96 -10.03
N TYR A 305 -5.51 2.25 -10.30
CA TYR A 305 -5.97 2.98 -11.50
C TYR A 305 -6.50 4.37 -11.20
N PHE A 306 -6.38 4.84 -9.95
CA PHE A 306 -6.85 6.17 -9.53
C PHE A 306 -6.23 7.36 -10.28
N PRO A 307 -4.95 7.32 -10.74
CA PRO A 307 -4.37 8.44 -11.48
C PRO A 307 -4.91 8.64 -12.90
N GLY A 308 -5.48 7.59 -13.52
CA GLY A 308 -6.01 7.60 -14.88
C GLY A 308 -7.39 8.24 -14.97
#